data_AF-A0AA96J9P5-F1
#
_entry.id   AF-A0AA96J9P5-F1
#
_cell.length_a   1.000
_cell.length_b   1.000
_cell.length_c   1.000
_cell.angle_alpha   90.00
_cell.angle_beta   90.00
_cell.angle_gamma   90.00
#
_symmetry.space_group_name_H-M   'P 1'
#
loop_
_entity.id
_entity.type
_entity.pdbx_description
1 polymer ?
#
loop_
_entity_poly.entity_id
_entity_poly.type
_entity_poly.pdbx_seq_one_letter_code
_entity_poly.pdbx_strand_id
1 'polypeptide(L)'
;MTHIEVAAGAVAPDALVDAIRAYEAALVADDQKALAAFFAPGPDTLRGDAAGLLVGHEAITAFRGVRGGIGPRRLVELHLTPAGEDWLATSVNAPHAGGRGLVTQLWRFAADAADGPGSGWRIVAAHVTASPKAIDPRVWRVVGSPLVPGAAVGPLAGQTIAVKDLYAVAGQRIGVGVRAYLAEAPVQAVSAPSVQALLDAGADIVGIAQTDQFAYSIAGLNPDYGTPPNPAAPGTIPGGSSSGPASAVALGQASIGLGSDTAGSIRVPASYQGLWGLRTTHGAISLEGVAPLAPRYDTVGWLTRDGETLLAAATASFPGDPGVDVDDVVLASPQVGAVVKPEVRQAFHELLQRLEVHVSLSPVDLPELTRLYQAFRVTQSAEAWRSDGAWVSTHPGAVAPDVEERFAFAASVTPEQEAEGLLEVSALAQEIDEALGSAILVLPSAASSAPRLDADPGYLQDVREATLSMTAIAGLTGRPALSVPWMLTPGGPVGACLVGPRGSDLSLIETALAWDRALRRG
;
A
#
# COMPACT_ATOMS: atom_id res chain seq x y z
N MET A 1 -15.91 -3.69 12.23
CA MET A 1 -16.01 -4.01 13.67
C MET A 1 -14.71 -3.58 14.35
N THR A 2 -14.77 -3.10 15.59
CA THR A 2 -13.57 -2.78 16.41
C THR A 2 -13.07 -4.05 17.08
N HIS A 3 -11.78 -4.37 16.94
CA HIS A 3 -11.15 -5.49 17.64
C HIS A 3 -10.83 -5.07 19.08
N ILE A 4 -11.34 -5.81 20.07
CA ILE A 4 -11.10 -5.53 21.49
C ILE A 4 -10.26 -6.67 22.05
N GLU A 5 -9.10 -6.35 22.58
CA GLU A 5 -8.19 -7.28 23.23
C GLU A 5 -8.02 -6.89 24.69
N VAL A 6 -8.17 -7.88 25.58
CA VAL A 6 -7.99 -7.72 27.03
C VAL A 6 -6.82 -8.59 27.45
N ALA A 7 -5.93 -8.05 28.28
CA ALA A 7 -4.76 -8.78 28.77
C ALA A 7 -5.15 -10.15 29.35
N ALA A 8 -4.33 -11.17 29.05
CA ALA A 8 -4.61 -12.55 29.42
C ALA A 8 -4.90 -12.70 30.94
N GLY A 9 -6.02 -13.35 31.26
CA GLY A 9 -6.44 -13.57 32.65
C GLY A 9 -7.17 -12.39 33.31
N ALA A 10 -7.39 -11.30 32.60
CA ALA A 10 -8.17 -10.16 33.08
C ALA A 10 -9.57 -10.12 32.42
N VAL A 11 -10.55 -9.58 33.15
CA VAL A 11 -11.88 -9.26 32.63
C VAL A 11 -12.08 -7.75 32.77
N ALA A 12 -12.16 -7.04 31.65
CA ALA A 12 -12.40 -5.60 31.65
C ALA A 12 -13.85 -5.31 32.11
N PRO A 13 -14.09 -4.29 32.96
CA PRO A 13 -15.44 -3.88 33.31
C PRO A 13 -16.23 -3.38 32.09
N ASP A 14 -17.45 -3.86 31.87
CA ASP A 14 -18.29 -3.42 30.74
C ASP A 14 -18.47 -1.89 30.73
N ALA A 15 -18.67 -1.29 31.91
CA ALA A 15 -18.78 0.16 32.07
C ALA A 15 -17.52 0.95 31.65
N LEU A 16 -16.33 0.34 31.70
CA LEU A 16 -15.11 0.97 31.19
C LEU A 16 -15.12 0.96 29.65
N VAL A 17 -15.49 -0.16 29.04
CA VAL A 17 -15.59 -0.29 27.58
C VAL A 17 -16.63 0.70 27.03
N ASP A 18 -17.77 0.84 27.70
CA ASP A 18 -18.81 1.79 27.32
C ASP A 18 -18.34 3.24 27.48
N ALA A 19 -17.60 3.57 28.55
CA ALA A 19 -17.03 4.90 28.73
C ALA A 19 -16.01 5.26 27.63
N ILE A 20 -15.16 4.31 27.22
CA ILE A 20 -14.21 4.49 26.12
C ILE A 20 -14.95 4.73 24.79
N ARG A 21 -15.98 3.93 24.51
CA ARG A 21 -16.82 4.10 23.30
C ARG A 21 -17.54 5.44 23.29
N ALA A 22 -18.08 5.88 24.43
CA ALA A 22 -18.75 7.17 24.56
C ALA A 22 -17.76 8.34 24.39
N TYR A 23 -16.53 8.20 24.92
CA TYR A 23 -15.47 9.18 24.70
C TYR A 23 -15.08 9.29 23.21
N GLU A 24 -14.96 8.17 22.49
CA GLU A 24 -14.69 8.18 21.05
C GLU A 24 -15.86 8.77 20.23
N ALA A 25 -17.10 8.50 20.63
CA ALA A 25 -18.28 9.12 20.00
C ALA A 25 -18.29 10.64 20.22
N ALA A 26 -18.00 11.11 21.43
CA ALA A 26 -17.90 12.54 21.75
C ALA A 26 -16.77 13.22 20.97
N LEU A 27 -15.65 12.52 20.74
CA LEU A 27 -14.54 13.01 19.92
C LEU A 27 -14.97 13.23 18.46
N VAL A 28 -15.70 12.28 17.87
CA VAL A 28 -16.20 12.38 16.49
C VAL A 28 -17.28 13.46 16.36
N ALA A 29 -18.14 13.60 17.37
CA ALA A 29 -19.18 14.62 17.41
C ALA A 29 -18.68 16.03 17.77
N ASP A 30 -17.39 16.18 18.10
CA ASP A 30 -16.80 17.41 18.62
C ASP A 30 -17.52 17.95 19.88
N ASP A 31 -18.05 17.06 20.73
CA ASP A 31 -18.78 17.42 21.95
C ASP A 31 -17.81 17.79 23.07
N GLN A 32 -17.41 19.06 23.08
CA GLN A 32 -16.46 19.62 24.05
C GLN A 32 -16.88 19.41 25.50
N LYS A 33 -18.18 19.44 25.79
CA LYS A 33 -18.71 19.28 27.14
C LYS A 33 -18.56 17.84 27.61
N ALA A 34 -18.96 16.88 26.77
CA ALA A 34 -18.78 15.47 27.08
C ALA A 34 -17.29 15.11 27.20
N LEU A 35 -16.44 15.63 26.31
CA LEU A 35 -15.00 15.39 26.34
C LEU A 35 -14.33 15.91 27.61
N ALA A 36 -14.70 17.10 28.08
CA ALA A 36 -14.21 17.63 29.35
C ALA A 36 -14.62 16.70 30.52
N ALA A 37 -15.87 16.25 30.54
CA ALA A 37 -16.39 15.39 31.60
C ALA A 37 -15.66 14.03 31.71
N PHE A 38 -15.04 13.52 30.62
CA PHE A 38 -14.26 12.28 30.68
C PHE A 38 -12.89 12.44 31.35
N PHE A 39 -12.32 13.65 31.44
CA PHE A 39 -11.06 13.85 32.14
C PHE A 39 -11.30 14.04 33.64
N ALA A 40 -10.44 13.44 34.47
CA ALA A 40 -10.53 13.63 35.90
C ALA A 40 -10.39 15.11 36.27
N PRO A 41 -11.12 15.60 37.29
CA PRO A 41 -10.95 16.96 37.77
C PRO A 41 -9.63 17.09 38.54
N GLY A 42 -9.07 18.29 38.58
CA GLY A 42 -7.90 18.62 39.42
C GLY A 42 -6.59 18.85 38.65
N PRO A 43 -5.53 19.22 39.38
CA PRO A 43 -4.28 19.72 38.81
C PRO A 43 -3.39 18.61 38.23
N ASP A 44 -3.56 17.36 38.66
CA ASP A 44 -2.64 16.27 38.30
C ASP A 44 -3.03 15.51 37.02
N THR A 45 -4.12 15.92 36.35
CA THR A 45 -4.60 15.25 35.14
C THR A 45 -3.73 15.63 33.94
N LEU A 46 -3.28 14.64 33.16
CA LEU A 46 -2.30 14.84 32.10
C LEU A 46 -2.88 14.60 30.70
N ARG A 47 -2.47 15.41 29.73
CA ARG A 47 -2.68 15.13 28.30
C ARG A 47 -1.47 15.59 27.48
N GLY A 48 -0.81 14.67 26.81
CA GLY A 48 0.34 14.94 25.95
C GLY A 48 0.15 14.54 24.49
N ASP A 49 0.85 15.22 23.59
CA ASP A 49 1.08 14.80 22.20
C ASP A 49 2.45 15.31 21.71
N ALA A 50 2.71 15.23 20.41
CA ALA A 50 3.95 15.71 19.80
C ALA A 50 4.18 17.23 19.97
N ALA A 51 3.17 18.02 20.32
CA ALA A 51 3.28 19.46 20.54
C ALA A 51 3.57 19.83 22.01
N GLY A 52 3.49 18.87 22.94
CA GLY A 52 3.84 19.07 24.35
C GLY A 52 2.85 18.42 25.33
N LEU A 53 2.99 18.78 26.61
CA LEU A 53 2.22 18.25 27.73
C LEU A 53 1.33 19.33 28.34
N LEU A 54 0.05 19.02 28.52
CA LEU A 54 -0.91 19.79 29.31
C LEU A 54 -1.10 19.11 30.67
N VAL A 55 -1.09 19.92 31.72
CA VAL A 55 -1.22 19.50 33.11
C VAL A 55 -2.40 20.25 33.72
N GLY A 56 -3.35 19.51 34.29
CA GLY A 56 -4.57 20.02 34.92
C GLY A 56 -5.80 20.00 34.01
N HIS A 57 -6.95 19.66 34.60
CA HIS A 57 -8.24 19.56 33.92
C HIS A 57 -8.63 20.85 33.15
N GLU A 58 -8.40 22.01 33.76
CA GLU A 58 -8.72 23.31 33.15
C GLU A 58 -7.88 23.58 31.90
N ALA A 59 -6.57 23.30 31.95
CA ALA A 59 -5.68 23.47 30.81
C ALA A 59 -6.07 22.56 29.63
N ILE A 60 -6.49 21.32 29.93
CA ILE A 60 -6.95 20.35 28.94
C ILE A 60 -8.28 20.81 28.31
N THR A 61 -9.22 21.28 29.14
CA THR A 61 -10.54 21.75 28.68
C THR A 61 -10.41 23.02 27.83
N ALA A 62 -9.60 23.99 28.27
CA ALA A 62 -9.31 25.21 27.53
C ALA A 62 -8.66 24.92 26.18
N PHE A 63 -7.66 24.04 26.14
CA PHE A 63 -7.01 23.59 24.90
C PHE A 63 -8.00 22.98 23.92
N ARG A 64 -8.93 22.15 24.40
CA ARG A 64 -9.93 21.52 23.53
C ARG A 64 -10.94 22.52 22.98
N GLY A 65 -11.34 23.52 23.77
CA GLY A 65 -12.25 24.57 23.33
C GLY A 65 -11.69 25.48 22.22
N VAL A 66 -10.36 25.54 22.05
CA VAL A 66 -9.70 26.31 20.97
C VAL A 66 -9.22 25.45 19.81
N ARG A 67 -9.15 24.13 19.99
CA ARG A 67 -8.73 23.20 18.95
C ARG A 67 -9.92 22.91 18.03
N GLY A 68 -9.70 22.97 16.72
CA GLY A 68 -10.71 22.52 15.75
C GLY A 68 -11.03 21.03 15.90
N GLY A 69 -12.25 20.65 15.50
CA GLY A 69 -12.70 19.27 15.50
C GLY A 69 -11.75 18.32 14.76
N ILE A 70 -11.78 17.05 15.15
CA ILE A 70 -10.99 16.02 14.48
C ILE A 70 -11.71 15.56 13.20
N GLY A 71 -10.94 15.28 12.14
CA GLY A 71 -11.50 14.71 10.91
C GLY A 71 -12.07 13.30 11.14
N PRO A 72 -12.90 12.79 10.20
CA PRO A 72 -13.53 11.49 10.31
C PRO A 72 -12.51 10.35 10.46
N ARG A 73 -12.75 9.46 11.41
CA ARG A 73 -11.90 8.33 11.76
C ARG A 73 -12.69 7.16 12.32
N ARG A 74 -12.10 5.97 12.33
CA ARG A 74 -12.66 4.76 12.93
C ARG A 74 -11.75 4.22 14.03
N LEU A 75 -12.34 3.80 15.15
CA LEU A 75 -11.64 2.99 16.16
C LEU A 75 -11.46 1.56 15.63
N VAL A 76 -10.22 1.16 15.41
CA VAL A 76 -9.86 -0.13 14.81
C VAL A 76 -9.54 -1.17 15.87
N GLU A 77 -8.71 -0.80 16.85
CA GLU A 77 -8.27 -1.68 17.93
C GLU A 77 -8.39 -0.99 19.28
N LEU A 78 -8.71 -1.77 20.32
CA LEU A 78 -8.70 -1.34 21.71
C LEU A 78 -8.03 -2.43 22.56
N HIS A 79 -6.93 -2.08 23.20
CA HIS A 79 -6.14 -2.95 24.08
C HIS A 79 -6.31 -2.49 25.53
N LEU A 80 -6.77 -3.37 26.41
CA LEU A 80 -7.03 -3.08 27.82
C LEU A 80 -6.11 -3.88 28.74
N THR A 81 -5.37 -3.20 29.61
CA THR A 81 -4.45 -3.82 30.59
C THR A 81 -4.68 -3.25 31.98
N PRO A 82 -4.89 -4.10 33.01
CA PRO A 82 -4.96 -3.64 34.40
C PRO A 82 -3.66 -2.94 34.83
N ALA A 83 -3.76 -1.84 35.58
CA ALA A 83 -2.65 -1.06 36.10
C ALA A 83 -2.93 -0.65 37.56
N GLY A 84 -2.91 -1.63 38.47
CA GLY A 84 -3.33 -1.42 39.86
C GLY A 84 -4.85 -1.29 39.96
N GLU A 85 -5.34 -0.19 40.54
CA GLU A 85 -6.77 0.15 40.58
C GLU A 85 -7.26 0.81 39.28
N ASP A 86 -6.32 1.20 38.40
CA ASP A 86 -6.58 1.86 37.13
C ASP A 86 -6.52 0.85 35.97
N TRP A 87 -6.96 1.30 34.80
CA TRP A 87 -6.87 0.57 33.54
C TRP A 87 -6.12 1.37 32.49
N LEU A 88 -5.09 0.75 31.91
CA LEU A 88 -4.43 1.27 30.72
C LEU A 88 -5.22 0.84 29.48
N ALA A 89 -5.76 1.81 28.76
CA ALA A 89 -6.43 1.62 27.48
C ALA A 89 -5.58 2.20 26.36
N THR A 90 -5.13 1.36 25.42
CA THR A 90 -4.48 1.81 24.20
C THR A 90 -5.40 1.57 23.01
N SER A 91 -5.82 2.66 22.37
CA SER A 91 -6.67 2.63 21.19
C SER A 91 -5.90 2.97 19.93
N VAL A 92 -6.23 2.28 18.84
CA VAL A 92 -5.69 2.55 17.51
C VAL A 92 -6.83 3.03 16.61
N ASN A 93 -6.66 4.23 16.06
CA ASN A 93 -7.64 4.89 15.21
C ASN A 93 -7.10 5.00 13.77
N ALA A 94 -7.97 4.83 12.79
CA ALA A 94 -7.66 5.00 11.37
C ALA A 94 -8.45 6.20 10.81
N PRO A 95 -7.80 7.33 10.50
CA PRO A 95 -8.42 8.44 9.77
C PRO A 95 -8.82 8.02 8.35
N HIS A 96 -9.88 8.63 7.82
CA HIS A 96 -10.26 8.41 6.41
C HIS A 96 -9.17 8.88 5.44
N ALA A 97 -8.40 9.89 5.83
CA ALA A 97 -7.28 10.40 5.05
C ALA A 97 -6.09 9.42 4.98
N GLY A 98 -6.07 8.34 5.77
CA GLY A 98 -4.96 7.38 5.86
C GLY A 98 -4.15 7.51 7.16
N GLY A 99 -3.27 6.55 7.38
CA GLY A 99 -2.43 6.43 8.58
C GLY A 99 -3.12 5.82 9.78
N ARG A 100 -2.38 5.72 10.88
CA ARG A 100 -2.89 5.30 12.19
C ARG A 100 -2.54 6.35 13.24
N GLY A 101 -3.45 6.59 14.17
CA GLY A 101 -3.22 7.37 15.38
C GLY A 101 -3.35 6.47 16.60
N LEU A 102 -2.47 6.64 17.58
CA LEU A 102 -2.52 5.90 18.84
C LEU A 102 -2.94 6.85 19.96
N VAL A 103 -3.82 6.37 20.83
CA VAL A 103 -4.18 7.07 22.06
C VAL A 103 -4.06 6.10 23.22
N THR A 104 -3.12 6.36 24.11
CA THR A 104 -2.93 5.60 25.34
C THR A 104 -3.48 6.42 26.50
N GLN A 105 -4.40 5.84 27.27
CA GLN A 105 -5.10 6.49 28.37
C GLN A 105 -5.03 5.63 29.62
N LEU A 106 -4.81 6.28 30.77
CA LEU A 106 -5.01 5.67 32.07
C LEU A 106 -6.40 6.08 32.57
N TRP A 107 -7.27 5.08 32.80
CA TRP A 107 -8.64 5.24 33.24
C TRP A 107 -8.77 4.83 34.70
N ARG A 108 -9.39 5.70 35.50
CA ARG A 108 -9.67 5.48 36.93
C ARG A 108 -11.17 5.51 37.17
N PHE A 109 -11.67 4.58 37.98
CA PHE A 109 -13.04 4.67 38.45
C PHE A 109 -13.13 5.71 39.57
N ALA A 110 -13.90 6.78 39.35
CA ALA A 110 -14.21 7.75 40.39
C ALA A 110 -15.55 7.37 41.03
N ALA A 111 -15.53 6.93 42.29
CA ALA A 111 -16.74 6.84 43.10
C ALA A 111 -17.22 8.24 43.50
N ASP A 112 -18.52 8.42 43.70
CA ASP A 112 -19.17 9.72 43.89
C ASP A 112 -18.38 10.69 44.80
N ALA A 113 -17.98 11.84 44.25
CA ALA A 113 -17.56 12.99 45.04
C ALA A 113 -18.79 13.86 45.31
N ALA A 114 -18.97 14.32 46.54
CA ALA A 114 -20.17 15.04 47.00
C ALA A 114 -20.55 16.28 46.16
N ASP A 115 -19.62 16.83 45.38
CA ASP A 115 -19.81 18.00 44.51
C ASP A 115 -19.36 17.77 43.04
N GLY A 116 -19.22 16.51 42.60
CA GLY A 116 -18.66 16.15 41.28
C GLY A 116 -19.67 15.57 40.27
N PRO A 117 -19.29 15.45 38.98
CA PRO A 117 -20.08 14.67 38.01
C PRO A 117 -20.09 13.21 38.50
N GLY A 118 -21.28 12.63 38.69
CA GLY A 118 -21.50 11.35 39.39
C GLY A 118 -20.58 10.19 38.97
N SER A 119 -20.62 9.10 39.75
CA SER A 119 -19.72 7.96 39.64
C SER A 119 -19.49 7.47 38.21
N GLY A 120 -18.23 7.17 37.89
CA GLY A 120 -17.86 6.72 36.54
C GLY A 120 -16.36 6.70 36.26
N TRP A 121 -16.01 6.14 35.11
CA TRP A 121 -14.63 6.05 34.64
C TRP A 121 -14.16 7.40 34.08
N ARG A 122 -12.96 7.83 34.50
CA ARG A 122 -12.32 9.09 34.10
C ARG A 122 -10.89 8.87 33.62
N ILE A 123 -10.47 9.63 32.62
CA ILE A 123 -9.10 9.66 32.11
C ILE A 123 -8.26 10.53 33.05
N VAL A 124 -7.24 9.95 33.68
CA VAL A 124 -6.28 10.68 34.53
C VAL A 124 -4.99 11.04 33.80
N ALA A 125 -4.64 10.27 32.76
CA ALA A 125 -3.52 10.58 31.87
C ALA A 125 -3.84 10.12 30.45
N ALA A 126 -3.46 10.92 29.45
CA ALA A 126 -3.59 10.57 28.03
C ALA A 126 -2.34 10.96 27.24
N HIS A 127 -1.82 10.04 26.42
CA HIS A 127 -0.82 10.30 25.39
C HIS A 127 -1.46 10.10 24.01
N VAL A 128 -1.33 11.08 23.13
CA VAL A 128 -1.87 11.03 21.76
C VAL A 128 -0.73 11.10 20.74
N THR A 129 -0.56 10.03 19.98
CA THR A 129 0.31 10.00 18.81
C THR A 129 -0.55 10.15 17.57
N ALA A 130 -0.52 11.33 16.94
CA ALA A 130 -1.18 11.56 15.66
C ALA A 130 -0.46 10.80 14.54
N SER A 131 -1.14 10.57 13.41
CA SER A 131 -0.51 10.00 12.22
C SER A 131 0.72 10.81 11.81
N PRO A 132 1.83 10.16 11.43
CA PRO A 132 3.10 10.84 11.21
C PRO A 132 2.97 11.89 10.10
N LYS A 133 3.07 13.16 10.49
CA LYS A 133 3.14 14.33 9.58
C LYS A 133 4.58 14.79 9.32
N ALA A 134 5.57 14.19 9.99
CA ALA A 134 6.97 14.46 9.75
C ALA A 134 7.43 13.77 8.45
N ILE A 135 8.31 14.44 7.71
CA ILE A 135 8.97 13.85 6.54
C ILE A 135 9.75 12.62 7.04
N ASP A 136 9.24 11.43 6.74
CA ASP A 136 9.96 10.17 6.96
C ASP A 136 10.89 9.95 5.75
N PRO A 137 12.22 10.06 5.90
CA PRO A 137 13.15 9.93 4.77
C PRO A 137 13.17 8.51 4.18
N ARG A 138 12.59 7.53 4.91
CA ARG A 138 12.37 6.17 4.41
C ARG A 138 11.25 6.14 3.39
N VAL A 139 10.26 7.03 3.50
CA VAL A 139 9.15 7.18 2.55
C VAL A 139 9.52 8.15 1.43
N TRP A 140 10.14 9.29 1.78
CA TRP A 140 10.36 10.40 0.87
C TRP A 140 11.83 10.70 0.65
N ARG A 141 12.24 10.87 -0.62
CA ARG A 141 13.52 11.47 -0.96
C ARG A 141 13.48 13.00 -0.83
N VAL A 142 12.40 13.61 -1.30
CA VAL A 142 12.17 15.05 -1.23
C VAL A 142 10.67 15.34 -1.10
N VAL A 143 10.31 16.35 -0.32
CA VAL A 143 8.92 16.78 -0.07
C VAL A 143 8.83 18.30 -0.20
N GLY A 144 7.71 18.80 -0.72
CA GLY A 144 7.33 20.22 -0.75
C GLY A 144 5.87 20.42 -0.37
N SER A 145 5.38 21.67 -0.40
CA SER A 145 3.98 22.00 -0.08
C SER A 145 3.37 23.01 -1.08
N PRO A 146 3.01 22.56 -2.29
CA PRO A 146 3.45 21.31 -2.95
C PRO A 146 4.90 21.40 -3.44
N LEU A 147 5.52 20.28 -3.83
CA LEU A 147 6.82 20.28 -4.51
C LEU A 147 6.69 20.82 -5.94
N VAL A 148 5.64 20.37 -6.65
CA VAL A 148 5.25 20.89 -7.96
C VAL A 148 3.73 21.06 -7.95
N PRO A 149 3.20 22.28 -8.18
CA PRO A 149 1.76 22.50 -8.26
C PRO A 149 1.19 21.94 -9.56
N GLY A 150 0.01 21.34 -9.49
CA GLY A 150 -0.81 20.95 -10.63
C GLY A 150 -1.60 22.13 -11.21
N ALA A 151 -2.39 21.85 -12.24
CA ALA A 151 -3.34 22.80 -12.80
C ALA A 151 -4.37 23.24 -11.74
N ALA A 152 -4.79 24.52 -11.79
CA ALA A 152 -5.70 25.09 -10.79
C ALA A 152 -7.09 24.43 -10.76
N VAL A 153 -7.49 23.78 -11.85
CA VAL A 153 -8.76 23.07 -12.00
C VAL A 153 -8.52 21.77 -12.77
N GLY A 154 -9.35 20.77 -12.51
CA GLY A 154 -9.30 19.48 -13.18
C GLY A 154 -9.95 18.38 -12.34
N PRO A 155 -10.12 17.17 -12.89
CA PRO A 155 -10.78 16.07 -12.20
C PRO A 155 -10.01 15.58 -10.96
N LEU A 156 -8.72 15.91 -10.84
CA LEU A 156 -7.88 15.59 -9.69
C LEU A 156 -7.53 16.82 -8.84
N ALA A 157 -8.21 17.95 -9.02
CA ALA A 157 -8.01 19.13 -8.19
C ALA A 157 -8.18 18.80 -6.69
N GLY A 158 -7.18 19.16 -5.89
CA GLY A 158 -7.13 18.84 -4.45
C GLY A 158 -6.60 17.45 -4.11
N GLN A 159 -6.27 16.62 -5.11
CA GLN A 159 -5.54 15.37 -4.90
C GLN A 159 -4.03 15.63 -4.87
N THR A 160 -3.31 14.73 -4.20
CA THR A 160 -1.87 14.83 -4.01
C THR A 160 -1.15 13.56 -4.46
N ILE A 161 0.06 13.71 -5.01
CA ILE A 161 0.82 12.61 -5.62
C ILE A 161 2.13 12.38 -4.85
N ALA A 162 2.40 11.11 -4.56
CA ALA A 162 3.72 10.58 -4.23
C ALA A 162 4.33 9.95 -5.49
N VAL A 163 5.35 10.57 -6.07
CA VAL A 163 5.97 10.09 -7.32
C VAL A 163 7.13 9.16 -6.99
N LYS A 164 7.12 7.91 -7.46
CA LYS A 164 8.26 6.99 -7.29
C LYS A 164 9.54 7.60 -7.87
N ASP A 165 10.68 7.38 -7.22
CA ASP A 165 11.99 7.92 -7.63
C ASP A 165 12.61 7.23 -8.86
N LEU A 166 11.78 6.95 -9.86
CA LEU A 166 12.15 6.51 -11.22
C LEU A 166 11.70 7.51 -12.29
N TYR A 167 10.75 8.39 -11.94
CA TYR A 167 10.12 9.29 -12.89
C TYR A 167 10.87 10.61 -12.98
N ALA A 168 11.05 11.11 -14.19
CA ALA A 168 11.46 12.48 -14.43
C ALA A 168 10.40 13.44 -13.90
N VAL A 169 10.82 14.33 -13.02
CA VAL A 169 10.05 15.49 -12.54
C VAL A 169 10.89 16.71 -12.84
N ALA A 170 10.31 17.69 -13.54
CA ALA A 170 11.04 18.90 -13.94
C ALA A 170 11.73 19.57 -12.74
N GLY A 171 13.01 19.89 -12.88
CA GLY A 171 13.84 20.49 -11.83
C GLY A 171 14.36 19.51 -10.77
N GLN A 172 14.07 18.21 -10.89
CA GLN A 172 14.52 17.17 -9.96
C GLN A 172 15.41 16.14 -10.66
N ARG A 173 16.27 15.46 -9.90
CA ARG A 173 17.05 14.30 -10.38
C ARG A 173 16.25 13.01 -10.22
N ILE A 174 16.61 11.96 -10.95
CA ILE A 174 16.11 10.59 -10.72
C ILE A 174 17.14 9.85 -9.86
N GLY A 175 16.72 9.25 -8.75
CA GLY A 175 17.64 8.60 -7.82
C GLY A 175 17.66 7.07 -7.87
N VAL A 176 16.67 6.42 -8.49
CA VAL A 176 16.52 4.95 -8.58
C VAL A 176 16.73 4.20 -7.26
N GLY A 177 16.49 4.86 -6.12
CA GLY A 177 16.71 4.30 -4.79
C GLY A 177 18.17 4.14 -4.39
N VAL A 178 19.14 4.68 -5.14
CA VAL A 178 20.59 4.53 -4.89
C VAL A 178 21.24 5.91 -4.69
N ARG A 179 21.91 6.13 -3.54
CA ARG A 179 22.54 7.43 -3.23
C ARG A 179 23.65 7.81 -4.21
N ALA A 180 24.49 6.85 -4.59
CA ALA A 180 25.59 7.09 -5.53
C ALA A 180 25.07 7.50 -6.91
N TYR A 181 24.04 6.80 -7.42
CA TYR A 181 23.38 7.15 -8.67
C TYR A 181 22.81 8.56 -8.63
N LEU A 182 22.05 8.89 -7.57
CA LEU A 182 21.45 10.21 -7.40
C LEU A 182 22.48 11.36 -7.38
N ALA A 183 23.67 11.12 -6.83
CA ALA A 183 24.72 12.13 -6.74
C ALA A 183 25.23 12.55 -8.14
N GLU A 184 25.23 11.61 -9.09
CA GLU A 184 25.70 11.77 -10.46
C GLU A 184 24.57 12.09 -11.45
N ALA A 185 23.33 11.74 -11.11
CA ALA A 185 22.18 11.90 -11.98
C ALA A 185 21.95 13.38 -12.39
N PRO A 186 21.65 13.63 -13.67
CA PRO A 186 21.33 14.97 -14.13
C PRO A 186 19.95 15.42 -13.62
N VAL A 187 19.80 16.74 -13.48
CA VAL A 187 18.48 17.36 -13.24
C VAL A 187 17.65 17.25 -14.51
N GLN A 188 16.41 16.78 -14.37
CA GLN A 188 15.49 16.61 -15.49
C GLN A 188 14.88 17.95 -15.89
N ALA A 189 14.92 18.27 -17.18
CA ALA A 189 14.39 19.54 -17.70
C ALA A 189 12.87 19.53 -17.82
N VAL A 190 12.27 18.36 -18.07
CA VAL A 190 10.84 18.17 -18.24
C VAL A 190 10.37 16.99 -17.40
N SER A 191 9.09 17.01 -17.00
CA SER A 191 8.45 15.89 -16.33
C SER A 191 8.10 14.79 -17.35
N ALA A 192 8.14 13.53 -16.92
CA ALA A 192 7.65 12.40 -17.71
C ALA A 192 6.19 12.62 -18.13
N PRO A 193 5.74 12.20 -19.33
CA PRO A 193 4.36 12.41 -19.77
C PRO A 193 3.31 11.84 -18.80
N SER A 194 3.59 10.70 -18.16
CA SER A 194 2.75 10.09 -17.12
C SER A 194 2.64 10.93 -15.84
N VAL A 195 3.68 11.69 -15.49
CA VAL A 195 3.63 12.69 -14.41
C VAL A 195 2.84 13.91 -14.86
N GLN A 196 3.12 14.40 -16.06
CA GLN A 196 2.49 15.60 -16.60
C GLN A 196 0.98 15.45 -16.74
N ALA A 197 0.48 14.27 -17.16
CA ALA A 197 -0.95 14.00 -17.26
C ALA A 197 -1.70 14.20 -15.92
N LEU A 198 -1.09 13.79 -14.80
CA LEU A 198 -1.68 13.98 -13.47
C LEU A 198 -1.63 15.46 -13.02
N LEU A 199 -0.53 16.17 -13.33
CA LEU A 199 -0.39 17.60 -13.07
C LEU A 199 -1.44 18.40 -13.86
N ASP A 200 -1.60 18.10 -15.15
CA ASP A 200 -2.57 18.74 -16.04
C ASP A 200 -4.02 18.48 -15.59
N ALA A 201 -4.27 17.31 -14.99
CA ALA A 201 -5.56 16.97 -14.37
C ALA A 201 -5.78 17.63 -13.00
N GLY A 202 -4.83 18.41 -12.49
CA GLY A 202 -4.95 19.25 -11.31
C GLY A 202 -4.44 18.65 -10.00
N ALA A 203 -3.76 17.50 -10.04
CA ALA A 203 -3.16 16.92 -8.84
C ALA A 203 -1.79 17.55 -8.53
N ASP A 204 -1.54 17.85 -7.26
CA ASP A 204 -0.27 18.41 -6.80
C ASP A 204 0.76 17.32 -6.48
N ILE A 205 2.01 17.48 -6.90
CA ILE A 205 3.09 16.59 -6.43
C ILE A 205 3.54 17.06 -5.04
N VAL A 206 3.34 16.22 -4.04
CA VAL A 206 3.82 16.48 -2.66
C VAL A 206 5.29 16.15 -2.54
N GLY A 207 5.76 15.12 -3.24
CA GLY A 207 7.16 14.72 -3.15
C GLY A 207 7.55 13.59 -4.10
N ILE A 208 8.84 13.31 -4.10
CA ILE A 208 9.42 12.13 -4.74
C ILE A 208 9.69 11.11 -3.65
N ALA A 209 9.08 9.94 -3.78
CA ALA A 209 9.06 8.87 -2.82
C ALA A 209 10.09 7.78 -3.16
N GLN A 210 10.65 7.17 -2.12
CA GLN A 210 11.68 6.15 -2.24
C GLN A 210 11.20 4.92 -3.01
N THR A 211 12.16 4.18 -3.57
CA THR A 211 11.96 2.93 -4.28
C THR A 211 13.04 1.92 -3.86
N ASP A 212 12.77 0.64 -4.08
CA ASP A 212 13.83 -0.38 -4.09
C ASP A 212 14.85 -0.01 -5.17
N GLN A 213 16.12 -0.30 -4.92
CA GLN A 213 17.22 0.06 -5.82
C GLN A 213 17.00 -0.52 -7.22
N PHE A 214 17.07 0.34 -8.25
CA PHE A 214 16.78 0.02 -9.66
C PHE A 214 15.41 -0.63 -9.88
N ALA A 215 14.48 -0.49 -8.93
CA ALA A 215 13.24 -1.24 -8.90
C ALA A 215 13.39 -2.78 -8.92
N TYR A 216 14.60 -3.32 -8.70
CA TYR A 216 14.91 -4.73 -8.90
C TYR A 216 14.62 -5.62 -7.68
N SER A 217 13.50 -5.34 -7.02
CA SER A 217 12.99 -6.11 -5.87
C SER A 217 11.49 -5.88 -5.71
N ILE A 218 10.86 -6.69 -4.84
CA ILE A 218 9.45 -6.55 -4.45
C ILE A 218 9.27 -6.43 -2.94
N ALA A 219 10.36 -6.22 -2.19
CA ALA A 219 10.33 -6.27 -0.73
C ALA A 219 10.05 -4.89 -0.11
N GLY A 220 10.53 -3.80 -0.72
CA GLY A 220 10.49 -2.48 -0.07
C GLY A 220 11.69 -2.19 0.82
N LEU A 221 12.72 -3.03 0.79
CA LEU A 221 13.94 -2.86 1.58
C LEU A 221 14.93 -1.97 0.83
N ASN A 222 15.50 -1.00 1.52
CA ASN A 222 16.53 -0.13 0.96
C ASN A 222 17.56 0.23 2.06
N PRO A 223 18.84 -0.19 1.94
CA PRO A 223 19.84 0.08 2.98
C PRO A 223 20.28 1.55 3.02
N ASP A 224 20.19 2.27 1.89
CA ASP A 224 20.58 3.67 1.81
C ASP A 224 19.58 4.56 2.54
N TYR A 225 18.29 4.30 2.40
CA TYR A 225 17.25 5.19 2.92
C TYR A 225 16.46 4.60 4.09
N GLY A 226 16.61 3.31 4.36
CA GLY A 226 15.79 2.54 5.29
C GLY A 226 14.48 2.08 4.68
N THR A 227 13.77 1.23 5.39
CA THR A 227 12.50 0.63 4.92
C THR A 227 11.30 1.51 5.26
N PRO A 228 10.48 1.93 4.28
CA PRO A 228 9.21 2.61 4.55
C PRO A 228 8.33 1.79 5.52
N PRO A 229 7.61 2.42 6.45
CA PRO A 229 6.73 1.68 7.35
C PRO A 229 5.50 1.14 6.60
N ASN A 230 5.02 -0.02 7.01
CA ASN A 230 3.72 -0.57 6.63
C ASN A 230 2.70 -0.29 7.76
N PRO A 231 1.81 0.70 7.63
CA PRO A 231 0.81 1.00 8.65
C PRO A 231 -0.33 -0.02 8.69
N ALA A 232 -0.50 -0.85 7.66
CA ALA A 232 -1.53 -1.89 7.65
C ALA A 232 -1.11 -3.11 8.47
N ALA A 233 0.19 -3.42 8.50
CA ALA A 233 0.80 -4.49 9.29
C ALA A 233 2.14 -4.02 9.91
N PRO A 234 2.12 -3.38 11.09
CA PRO A 234 3.34 -2.87 11.74
C PRO A 234 4.40 -3.95 11.96
N GLY A 235 5.67 -3.62 11.69
CA GLY A 235 6.80 -4.56 11.82
C GLY A 235 7.00 -5.49 10.62
N THR A 236 6.20 -5.33 9.57
CA THR A 236 6.34 -6.05 8.29
C THR A 236 6.92 -5.17 7.20
N ILE A 237 7.38 -5.81 6.13
CA ILE A 237 7.83 -5.10 4.92
C ILE A 237 6.65 -4.42 4.22
N PRO A 238 6.86 -3.25 3.59
CA PRO A 238 5.81 -2.52 2.88
C PRO A 238 5.48 -3.13 1.51
N GLY A 239 6.31 -4.05 1.01
CA GLY A 239 6.30 -4.48 -0.39
C GLY A 239 6.97 -3.42 -1.28
N GLY A 240 7.32 -3.82 -2.49
CA GLY A 240 8.09 -2.98 -3.41
C GLY A 240 7.93 -3.39 -4.87
N SER A 241 8.58 -2.72 -5.81
CA SER A 241 9.54 -1.63 -5.57
C SER A 241 8.92 -0.25 -5.37
N SER A 242 7.61 -0.08 -5.58
CA SER A 242 6.90 1.19 -5.33
C SER A 242 6.57 1.39 -3.85
N SER A 243 7.55 1.11 -2.98
CA SER A 243 7.42 1.03 -1.52
C SER A 243 7.12 2.39 -0.87
N GLY A 244 7.87 3.43 -1.24
CA GLY A 244 7.62 4.80 -0.80
C GLY A 244 6.24 5.32 -1.21
N PRO A 245 5.84 5.29 -2.50
CA PRO A 245 4.50 5.71 -2.94
C PRO A 245 3.37 4.98 -2.19
N ALA A 246 3.48 3.67 -2.02
CA ALA A 246 2.49 2.88 -1.30
C ALA A 246 2.38 3.30 0.17
N SER A 247 3.51 3.43 0.87
CA SER A 247 3.53 3.89 2.26
C SER A 247 3.03 5.32 2.40
N ALA A 248 3.36 6.23 1.47
CA ALA A 248 2.83 7.60 1.47
C ALA A 248 1.30 7.63 1.39
N VAL A 249 0.71 6.80 0.51
CA VAL A 249 -0.75 6.67 0.37
C VAL A 249 -1.37 6.03 1.61
N ALA A 250 -0.79 4.93 2.10
CA ALA A 250 -1.29 4.20 3.26
C ALA A 250 -1.21 5.03 4.56
N LEU A 251 -0.19 5.87 4.70
CA LEU A 251 -0.01 6.80 5.83
C LEU A 251 -0.87 8.06 5.72
N GLY A 252 -1.54 8.29 4.59
CA GLY A 252 -2.34 9.48 4.34
C GLY A 252 -1.53 10.74 4.05
N GLN A 253 -0.31 10.58 3.58
CA GLN A 253 0.59 11.67 3.19
C GLN A 253 0.41 12.09 1.73
N ALA A 254 -0.15 11.20 0.90
CA ALA A 254 -0.59 11.48 -0.46
C ALA A 254 -1.93 10.78 -0.75
N SER A 255 -2.65 11.23 -1.77
CA SER A 255 -3.86 10.56 -2.27
C SER A 255 -3.54 9.46 -3.28
N ILE A 256 -2.56 9.71 -4.14
CA ILE A 256 -2.18 8.87 -5.28
C ILE A 256 -0.69 8.54 -5.16
N GLY A 257 -0.33 7.27 -5.24
CA GLY A 257 1.04 6.81 -5.38
C GLY A 257 1.29 6.47 -6.85
N LEU A 258 2.11 7.26 -7.55
CA LEU A 258 2.55 6.93 -8.91
C LEU A 258 3.77 6.02 -8.82
N GLY A 259 3.68 4.82 -9.41
CA GLY A 259 4.74 3.82 -9.37
C GLY A 259 4.88 3.08 -10.69
N SER A 260 5.68 2.02 -10.68
CA SER A 260 5.85 1.14 -11.84
C SER A 260 5.66 -0.31 -11.45
N ASP A 261 5.24 -1.16 -12.38
CA ASP A 261 5.08 -2.60 -12.19
C ASP A 261 5.79 -3.37 -13.33
N THR A 262 6.93 -3.98 -13.00
CA THR A 262 7.63 -4.94 -13.87
C THR A 262 7.21 -6.36 -13.52
N ALA A 263 7.27 -6.67 -12.22
CA ALA A 263 7.14 -8.03 -11.68
C ALA A 263 6.06 -8.14 -10.59
N GLY A 264 5.25 -7.09 -10.38
CA GLY A 264 4.36 -6.95 -9.23
C GLY A 264 4.59 -5.67 -8.41
N SER A 265 5.42 -4.75 -8.90
CA SER A 265 5.86 -3.59 -8.12
C SER A 265 4.80 -2.52 -7.82
N ILE A 266 3.57 -2.68 -8.33
CA ILE A 266 2.37 -2.00 -7.85
C ILE A 266 1.51 -2.95 -7.01
N ARG A 267 1.27 -4.17 -7.51
CA ARG A 267 0.33 -5.13 -6.92
C ARG A 267 0.77 -5.68 -5.57
N VAL A 268 2.07 -5.93 -5.38
CA VAL A 268 2.63 -6.43 -4.11
C VAL A 268 2.54 -5.40 -2.99
N PRO A 269 3.04 -4.15 -3.15
CA PRO A 269 2.86 -3.14 -2.12
C PRO A 269 1.38 -2.76 -1.90
N ALA A 270 0.54 -2.80 -2.94
CA ALA A 270 -0.91 -2.62 -2.78
C ALA A 270 -1.50 -3.70 -1.86
N SER A 271 -1.18 -4.97 -2.13
CA SER A 271 -1.59 -6.14 -1.35
C SER A 271 -1.20 -6.01 0.12
N TYR A 272 0.09 -5.77 0.40
CA TYR A 272 0.64 -5.75 1.75
C TYR A 272 0.17 -4.56 2.58
N GLN A 273 -0.26 -3.47 1.94
CA GLN A 273 -0.71 -2.26 2.62
C GLN A 273 -2.22 -2.06 2.57
N GLY A 274 -2.97 -2.99 1.98
CA GLY A 274 -4.43 -2.91 1.89
C GLY A 274 -4.90 -1.74 1.01
N LEU A 275 -4.23 -1.52 -0.11
CA LEU A 275 -4.54 -0.47 -1.09
C LEU A 275 -5.13 -1.07 -2.36
N TRP A 276 -5.77 -0.20 -3.16
CA TRP A 276 -6.02 -0.48 -4.56
C TRP A 276 -4.74 -0.23 -5.36
N GLY A 277 -4.47 -1.06 -6.37
CA GLY A 277 -3.28 -0.90 -7.20
C GLY A 277 -3.44 -1.43 -8.62
N LEU A 278 -3.29 -0.58 -9.63
CA LEU A 278 -3.38 -0.99 -11.05
C LEU A 278 -1.99 -1.06 -11.69
N ARG A 279 -1.63 -2.25 -12.20
CA ARG A 279 -0.68 -2.42 -13.30
C ARG A 279 -1.44 -2.24 -14.60
N THR A 280 -1.05 -1.29 -15.45
CA THR A 280 -1.76 -1.07 -16.71
C THR A 280 -1.46 -2.16 -17.75
N THR A 281 -2.25 -2.20 -18.81
CA THR A 281 -1.88 -2.84 -20.07
C THR A 281 -0.51 -2.34 -20.50
N HIS A 282 0.35 -3.26 -20.95
CA HIS A 282 1.70 -2.91 -21.40
C HIS A 282 1.64 -1.96 -22.61
N GLY A 283 2.42 -0.90 -22.57
CA GLY A 283 2.46 0.13 -23.61
C GLY A 283 1.28 1.11 -23.63
N ALA A 284 0.29 0.98 -22.73
CA ALA A 284 -0.87 1.87 -22.73
C ALA A 284 -0.58 3.28 -22.20
N ILE A 285 0.42 3.41 -21.32
CA ILE A 285 0.90 4.67 -20.79
C ILE A 285 2.39 4.80 -21.11
N SER A 286 2.81 6.00 -21.55
CA SER A 286 4.20 6.25 -21.91
C SER A 286 5.15 6.08 -20.71
N LEU A 287 6.25 5.36 -20.95
CA LEU A 287 7.40 5.22 -20.06
C LEU A 287 8.53 6.20 -20.38
N GLU A 288 8.30 7.16 -21.28
CA GLU A 288 9.27 8.22 -21.55
C GLU A 288 9.60 8.99 -20.26
N GLY A 289 10.89 9.18 -19.98
CA GLY A 289 11.34 9.82 -18.75
C GLY A 289 11.20 8.94 -17.50
N VAL A 290 10.96 7.64 -17.63
CA VAL A 290 10.95 6.68 -16.52
C VAL A 290 12.20 5.81 -16.61
N ALA A 291 12.97 5.72 -15.52
CA ALA A 291 14.12 4.82 -15.44
C ALA A 291 13.66 3.35 -15.64
N PRO A 292 14.21 2.63 -16.63
CA PRO A 292 13.77 1.27 -16.96
C PRO A 292 14.32 0.25 -15.97
N LEU A 293 13.65 -0.89 -15.86
CA LEU A 293 14.23 -2.13 -15.32
C LEU A 293 14.22 -3.21 -16.41
N ALA A 294 13.05 -3.52 -16.96
CA ALA A 294 12.90 -4.44 -18.06
C ALA A 294 11.78 -3.93 -18.98
N PRO A 295 12.11 -3.11 -20.00
CA PRO A 295 11.13 -2.41 -20.83
C PRO A 295 10.01 -3.28 -21.42
N ARG A 296 10.25 -4.57 -21.67
CA ARG A 296 9.21 -5.49 -22.18
C ARG A 296 8.11 -5.79 -21.17
N TYR A 297 8.36 -5.50 -19.89
CA TYR A 297 7.47 -5.79 -18.78
C TYR A 297 7.07 -4.55 -18.00
N ASP A 298 7.87 -3.49 -18.06
CA ASP A 298 7.63 -2.25 -17.32
C ASP A 298 6.29 -1.63 -17.73
N THR A 299 5.57 -1.13 -16.73
CA THR A 299 4.31 -0.41 -16.90
C THR A 299 4.24 0.70 -15.86
N VAL A 300 3.54 1.78 -16.21
CA VAL A 300 3.10 2.77 -15.23
C VAL A 300 1.93 2.18 -14.43
N GLY A 301 1.80 2.59 -13.17
CA GLY A 301 0.65 2.22 -12.38
C GLY A 301 0.45 3.12 -11.18
N TRP A 302 -0.70 2.97 -10.53
CA TRP A 302 -1.11 3.82 -9.42
C TRP A 302 -1.54 3.00 -8.22
N LEU A 303 -1.30 3.54 -7.04
CA LEU A 303 -1.80 3.05 -5.75
C LEU A 303 -2.70 4.09 -5.11
N THR A 304 -3.87 3.69 -4.60
CA THR A 304 -4.82 4.58 -3.92
C THR A 304 -5.51 3.85 -2.77
N ARG A 305 -6.16 4.60 -1.87
CA ARG A 305 -6.93 4.00 -0.76
C ARG A 305 -8.30 3.47 -1.18
N ASP A 306 -8.82 3.97 -2.30
CA ASP A 306 -10.15 3.66 -2.83
C ASP A 306 -10.11 3.59 -4.37
N GLY A 307 -11.06 2.82 -4.92
CA GLY A 307 -11.15 2.57 -6.35
C GLY A 307 -11.64 3.80 -7.13
N GLU A 308 -12.40 4.71 -6.52
CA GLU A 308 -12.86 5.95 -7.14
C GLU A 308 -11.68 6.88 -7.47
N THR A 309 -10.77 7.08 -6.51
CA THR A 309 -9.53 7.84 -6.73
C THR A 309 -8.63 7.13 -7.75
N LEU A 310 -8.59 5.80 -7.74
CA LEU A 310 -7.83 5.03 -8.73
C LEU A 310 -8.37 5.27 -10.15
N LEU A 311 -9.70 5.17 -10.31
CA LEU A 311 -10.37 5.37 -11.59
C LEU A 311 -10.15 6.79 -12.11
N ALA A 312 -10.24 7.80 -11.25
CA ALA A 312 -9.98 9.18 -11.63
C ALA A 312 -8.52 9.38 -12.09
N ALA A 313 -7.55 8.82 -11.35
CA ALA A 313 -6.13 8.91 -11.71
C ALA A 313 -5.81 8.20 -13.03
N ALA A 314 -6.34 6.98 -13.21
CA ALA A 314 -6.22 6.21 -14.43
C ALA A 314 -6.83 6.98 -15.61
N THR A 315 -8.10 7.38 -15.51
CA THR A 315 -8.82 8.12 -16.56
C THR A 315 -8.09 9.38 -17.00
N ALA A 316 -7.50 10.11 -16.06
CA ALA A 316 -6.71 11.31 -16.35
C ALA A 316 -5.40 11.04 -17.11
N SER A 317 -4.87 9.82 -17.02
CA SER A 317 -3.58 9.44 -17.62
C SER A 317 -3.72 8.69 -18.94
N PHE A 318 -4.84 8.03 -19.21
CA PHE A 318 -5.05 7.38 -20.49
C PHE A 318 -5.27 8.42 -21.61
N PRO A 319 -4.61 8.28 -22.77
CA PRO A 319 -4.82 9.17 -23.91
C PRO A 319 -6.21 9.04 -24.55
N GLY A 320 -7.03 8.10 -24.08
CA GLY A 320 -8.40 7.80 -24.48
C GLY A 320 -8.86 6.48 -23.88
N ASP A 321 -10.17 6.22 -23.88
CA ASP A 321 -10.72 4.93 -23.47
C ASP A 321 -10.60 3.91 -24.62
N PRO A 322 -9.90 2.77 -24.44
CA PRO A 322 -9.83 1.73 -25.46
C PRO A 322 -11.20 1.08 -25.74
N GLY A 323 -12.17 1.23 -24.83
CA GLY A 323 -13.52 0.68 -24.98
C GLY A 323 -13.58 -0.85 -24.95
N VAL A 324 -12.63 -1.49 -24.27
CA VAL A 324 -12.62 -2.95 -24.09
C VAL A 324 -13.36 -3.27 -22.80
N ASP A 325 -14.56 -3.80 -22.94
CA ASP A 325 -15.34 -4.31 -21.81
C ASP A 325 -14.77 -5.63 -21.31
N VAL A 326 -14.95 -5.87 -20.01
CA VAL A 326 -14.69 -7.16 -19.38
C VAL A 326 -15.96 -8.00 -19.39
N ASP A 327 -15.84 -9.31 -19.63
CA ASP A 327 -16.98 -10.21 -19.51
C ASP A 327 -17.32 -10.47 -18.02
N ASP A 328 -18.57 -10.86 -17.75
CA ASP A 328 -19.02 -11.34 -16.43
C ASP A 328 -18.46 -12.72 -16.05
N VAL A 329 -17.58 -13.29 -16.89
CA VAL A 329 -16.93 -14.59 -16.67
C VAL A 329 -15.65 -14.40 -15.87
N VAL A 330 -15.57 -15.14 -14.76
CA VAL A 330 -14.46 -15.08 -13.82
C VAL A 330 -13.81 -16.45 -13.75
N LEU A 331 -12.48 -16.46 -13.87
CA LEU A 331 -11.68 -17.68 -13.83
C LEU A 331 -10.77 -17.69 -12.60
N ALA A 332 -10.55 -18.86 -12.02
CA ALA A 332 -9.56 -19.06 -10.96
C ALA A 332 -8.78 -20.36 -11.21
N SER A 333 -7.46 -20.33 -11.05
CA SER A 333 -6.62 -21.52 -11.24
C SER A 333 -6.32 -22.21 -9.90
N PRO A 334 -6.59 -23.53 -9.77
CA PRO A 334 -6.16 -24.30 -8.60
C PRO A 334 -4.64 -24.32 -8.39
N GLN A 335 -3.85 -24.16 -9.47
CA GLN A 335 -2.38 -24.13 -9.43
C GLN A 335 -1.86 -22.91 -8.66
N VAL A 336 -2.54 -21.76 -8.78
CA VAL A 336 -2.27 -20.56 -7.98
C VAL A 336 -2.52 -20.85 -6.51
N GLY A 337 -3.63 -21.52 -6.19
CA GLY A 337 -3.92 -21.97 -4.84
C GLY A 337 -2.76 -22.78 -4.26
N ALA A 338 -2.13 -23.65 -5.05
CA ALA A 338 -1.03 -24.53 -4.62
C ALA A 338 0.24 -23.81 -4.14
N VAL A 339 0.58 -22.64 -4.70
CA VAL A 339 1.87 -21.96 -4.43
C VAL A 339 1.80 -20.91 -3.31
N VAL A 340 0.60 -20.53 -2.85
CA VAL A 340 0.44 -19.55 -1.76
C VAL A 340 0.49 -20.18 -0.37
N LYS A 341 0.86 -19.38 0.63
CA LYS A 341 0.89 -19.77 2.04
C LYS A 341 -0.51 -20.16 2.54
N PRO A 342 -0.63 -21.05 3.54
CA PRO A 342 -1.91 -21.60 3.99
C PRO A 342 -2.96 -20.54 4.35
N GLU A 343 -2.57 -19.47 5.04
CA GLU A 343 -3.45 -18.38 5.44
C GLU A 343 -4.01 -17.59 4.25
N VAL A 344 -3.20 -17.44 3.19
CA VAL A 344 -3.65 -16.78 1.95
C VAL A 344 -4.57 -17.70 1.17
N ARG A 345 -4.25 -19.00 1.10
CA ARG A 345 -5.10 -20.00 0.44
C ARG A 345 -6.49 -20.05 1.05
N GLN A 346 -6.57 -20.02 2.38
CA GLN A 346 -7.84 -20.01 3.09
C GLN A 346 -8.63 -18.73 2.76
N ALA A 347 -8.02 -17.55 2.94
CA ALA A 347 -8.69 -16.28 2.67
C ALA A 347 -9.12 -16.15 1.19
N PHE A 348 -8.34 -16.71 0.27
CA PHE A 348 -8.67 -16.74 -1.15
C PHE A 348 -9.86 -17.67 -1.44
N HIS A 349 -9.90 -18.85 -0.82
CA HIS A 349 -11.05 -19.75 -0.96
C HIS A 349 -12.34 -19.09 -0.43
N GLU A 350 -12.28 -18.43 0.73
CA GLU A 350 -13.41 -17.69 1.30
C GLU A 350 -13.86 -16.52 0.40
N LEU A 351 -12.92 -15.82 -0.24
CA LEU A 351 -13.23 -14.79 -1.23
C LEU A 351 -13.95 -15.38 -2.45
N LEU A 352 -13.45 -16.48 -3.01
CA LEU A 352 -14.07 -17.10 -4.19
C LEU A 352 -15.51 -17.53 -3.92
N GLN A 353 -15.79 -18.10 -2.74
CA GLN A 353 -17.16 -18.45 -2.31
C GLN A 353 -18.09 -17.24 -2.26
N ARG A 354 -17.60 -16.08 -1.81
CA ARG A 354 -18.38 -14.84 -1.76
C ARG A 354 -18.58 -14.24 -3.15
N LEU A 355 -17.57 -14.32 -4.02
CA LEU A 355 -17.65 -13.83 -5.40
C LEU A 355 -18.63 -14.66 -6.25
N GLU A 356 -18.64 -15.99 -6.09
CA GLU A 356 -19.49 -16.92 -6.86
C GLU A 356 -21.00 -16.62 -6.74
N VAL A 357 -21.42 -15.88 -5.71
CA VAL A 357 -22.82 -15.40 -5.56
C VAL A 357 -23.17 -14.30 -6.57
N HIS A 358 -22.15 -13.60 -7.10
CA HIS A 358 -22.31 -12.40 -7.92
C HIS A 358 -21.81 -12.57 -9.36
N VAL A 359 -20.96 -13.57 -9.63
CA VAL A 359 -20.28 -13.75 -10.92
C VAL A 359 -20.28 -15.20 -11.36
N SER A 360 -20.10 -15.46 -12.66
CA SER A 360 -19.91 -16.82 -13.17
C SER A 360 -18.46 -17.26 -12.95
N LEU A 361 -18.18 -17.92 -11.83
CA LEU A 361 -16.86 -18.43 -11.49
C LEU A 361 -16.61 -19.84 -12.09
N SER A 362 -15.46 -20.06 -12.72
CA SER A 362 -15.06 -21.37 -13.24
C SER A 362 -13.56 -21.62 -13.08
N PRO A 363 -13.13 -22.89 -12.95
CA PRO A 363 -11.71 -23.22 -12.93
C PRO A 363 -11.08 -23.01 -14.30
N VAL A 364 -9.80 -22.63 -14.32
CA VAL A 364 -8.97 -22.59 -15.53
C VAL A 364 -7.61 -23.23 -15.28
N ASP A 365 -7.13 -24.00 -16.26
CA ASP A 365 -5.78 -24.53 -16.27
C ASP A 365 -4.83 -23.50 -16.90
N LEU A 366 -3.74 -23.21 -16.21
CA LEU A 366 -2.65 -22.36 -16.70
C LEU A 366 -1.42 -23.21 -17.01
N PRO A 367 -0.46 -22.68 -17.79
CA PRO A 367 0.87 -23.28 -17.86
C PRO A 367 1.51 -23.40 -16.48
N GLU A 368 2.47 -24.31 -16.33
CA GLU A 368 3.17 -24.47 -15.05
C GLU A 368 3.77 -23.15 -14.56
N LEU A 369 3.41 -22.72 -13.35
CA LEU A 369 3.84 -21.43 -12.81
C LEU A 369 5.36 -21.32 -12.67
N THR A 370 6.04 -22.45 -12.49
CA THR A 370 7.51 -22.54 -12.50
C THR A 370 8.09 -22.18 -13.86
N ARG A 371 7.49 -22.61 -14.99
CA ARG A 371 7.90 -22.22 -16.34
C ARG A 371 7.73 -20.72 -16.55
N LEU A 372 6.60 -20.14 -16.11
CA LEU A 372 6.36 -18.70 -16.15
C LEU A 372 7.44 -17.92 -15.40
N TYR A 373 7.76 -18.34 -14.17
CA TYR A 373 8.81 -17.71 -13.36
C TYR A 373 10.18 -17.76 -14.03
N GLN A 374 10.59 -18.92 -14.56
CA GLN A 374 11.92 -19.05 -15.18
C GLN A 374 12.04 -18.22 -16.46
N ALA A 375 11.04 -18.29 -17.34
CA ALA A 375 11.03 -17.52 -18.58
C ALA A 375 11.02 -16.01 -18.32
N PHE A 376 10.21 -15.57 -17.35
CA PHE A 376 10.21 -14.19 -16.85
C PHE A 376 11.59 -13.78 -16.30
N ARG A 377 12.13 -14.57 -15.37
CA ARG A 377 13.39 -14.26 -14.67
C ARG A 377 14.54 -14.08 -15.65
N VAL A 378 14.72 -14.99 -16.61
CA VAL A 378 15.84 -14.92 -17.57
C VAL A 378 15.74 -13.66 -18.43
N THR A 379 14.58 -13.42 -19.04
CA THR A 379 14.41 -12.30 -19.98
C THR A 379 14.36 -10.94 -19.26
N GLN A 380 13.77 -10.86 -18.05
CA GLN A 380 13.84 -9.68 -17.19
C GLN A 380 15.30 -9.35 -16.86
N SER A 381 16.08 -10.37 -16.48
CA SER A 381 17.48 -10.16 -16.07
C SER A 381 18.33 -9.68 -17.23
N ALA A 382 18.14 -10.23 -18.44
CA ALA A 382 18.83 -9.75 -19.63
C ALA A 382 18.54 -8.26 -19.93
N GLU A 383 17.28 -7.82 -19.79
CA GLU A 383 16.92 -6.41 -19.96
C GLU A 383 17.42 -5.50 -18.83
N ALA A 384 17.41 -5.98 -17.59
CA ALA A 384 17.99 -5.25 -16.45
C ALA A 384 19.48 -5.02 -16.64
N TRP A 385 20.22 -6.02 -17.12
CA TRP A 385 21.63 -5.89 -17.43
C TRP A 385 21.88 -4.86 -18.54
N ARG A 386 21.07 -4.86 -19.61
CA ARG A 386 21.17 -3.85 -20.66
C ARG A 386 20.85 -2.44 -20.19
N SER A 387 19.91 -2.31 -19.25
CA SER A 387 19.46 -1.01 -18.74
C SER A 387 20.51 -0.35 -17.85
N ASP A 388 21.02 -1.08 -16.85
CA ASP A 388 21.85 -0.48 -15.78
C ASP A 388 23.14 -1.25 -15.46
N GLY A 389 23.38 -2.40 -16.11
CA GLY A 389 24.55 -3.25 -15.83
C GLY A 389 25.89 -2.55 -16.03
N ALA A 390 25.98 -1.62 -16.97
CA ALA A 390 27.18 -0.79 -17.17
C ALA A 390 27.44 0.12 -15.96
N TRP A 391 26.40 0.80 -15.44
CA TRP A 391 26.54 1.66 -14.27
C TRP A 391 26.92 0.84 -13.03
N VAL A 392 26.22 -0.27 -12.79
CA VAL A 392 26.49 -1.17 -11.64
C VAL A 392 27.92 -1.69 -11.66
N SER A 393 28.43 -2.09 -12.84
CA SER A 393 29.81 -2.58 -13.00
C SER A 393 30.87 -1.53 -12.64
N THR A 394 30.58 -0.25 -12.85
CA THR A 394 31.49 0.86 -12.52
C THR A 394 31.38 1.34 -11.07
N HIS A 395 30.40 0.85 -10.32
CA HIS A 395 30.10 1.24 -8.94
C HIS A 395 30.02 0.03 -7.99
N PRO A 396 31.11 -0.76 -7.84
CA PRO A 396 31.11 -1.93 -6.98
C PRO A 396 30.77 -1.53 -5.53
N GLY A 397 29.85 -2.27 -4.90
CA GLY A 397 29.38 -2.01 -3.54
C GLY A 397 28.42 -0.82 -3.37
N ALA A 398 27.97 -0.19 -4.46
CA ALA A 398 27.01 0.92 -4.38
C ALA A 398 25.53 0.47 -4.23
N VAL A 399 25.25 -0.81 -4.45
CA VAL A 399 23.92 -1.41 -4.31
C VAL A 399 23.89 -2.44 -3.19
N ALA A 400 22.69 -2.75 -2.70
CA ALA A 400 22.45 -3.74 -1.67
C ALA A 400 22.90 -5.14 -2.14
N PRO A 401 23.38 -6.02 -1.24
CA PRO A 401 23.89 -7.33 -1.62
C PRO A 401 22.92 -8.19 -2.45
N ASP A 402 21.62 -8.14 -2.15
CA ASP A 402 20.60 -8.90 -2.86
C ASP A 402 20.32 -8.32 -4.26
N VAL A 403 20.49 -7.01 -4.46
CA VAL A 403 20.41 -6.36 -5.77
C VAL A 403 21.68 -6.62 -6.58
N GLU A 404 22.85 -6.60 -5.94
CA GLU A 404 24.13 -6.98 -6.55
C GLU A 404 24.10 -8.43 -7.07
N GLU A 405 23.59 -9.38 -6.28
CA GLU A 405 23.42 -10.77 -6.69
C GLU A 405 22.52 -10.91 -7.92
N ARG A 406 21.44 -10.12 -7.99
CA ARG A 406 20.53 -10.11 -9.15
C ARG A 406 21.22 -9.56 -10.39
N PHE A 407 22.00 -8.49 -10.27
CA PHE A 407 22.80 -7.98 -11.40
C PHE A 407 23.94 -8.94 -11.78
N ALA A 408 24.54 -9.66 -10.84
CA ALA A 408 25.52 -10.70 -11.14
C ALA A 408 24.90 -11.87 -11.92
N PHE A 409 23.70 -12.31 -11.54
CA PHE A 409 22.93 -13.26 -12.34
C PHE A 409 22.59 -12.69 -13.71
N ALA A 410 22.13 -11.43 -13.77
CA ALA A 410 21.79 -10.75 -15.02
C ALA A 410 22.98 -10.66 -16.00
N ALA A 411 24.18 -10.37 -15.50
CA ALA A 411 25.42 -10.38 -16.28
C ALA A 411 25.79 -11.76 -16.83
N SER A 412 25.31 -12.83 -16.20
CA SER A 412 25.58 -14.21 -16.61
C SER A 412 24.64 -14.75 -17.69
N VAL A 413 23.53 -14.06 -17.95
CA VAL A 413 22.55 -14.48 -18.97
C VAL A 413 23.16 -14.30 -20.36
N THR A 414 23.28 -15.39 -21.12
CA THR A 414 23.82 -15.34 -22.49
C THR A 414 22.76 -14.92 -23.50
N PRO A 415 23.16 -14.41 -24.68
CA PRO A 415 22.22 -14.11 -25.76
C PRO A 415 21.37 -15.32 -26.19
N GLU A 416 21.92 -16.53 -26.13
CA GLU A 416 21.21 -17.77 -26.45
C GLU A 416 20.14 -18.09 -25.41
N GLN A 417 20.48 -17.99 -24.11
CA GLN A 417 19.52 -18.19 -23.02
C GLN A 417 18.39 -17.16 -23.07
N GLU A 418 18.72 -15.91 -23.40
CA GLU A 418 17.71 -14.88 -23.62
C GLU A 418 16.81 -15.23 -24.82
N ALA A 419 17.38 -15.59 -25.96
CA ALA A 419 16.60 -15.94 -27.15
C ALA A 419 15.64 -17.11 -26.89
N GLU A 420 16.10 -18.16 -26.21
CA GLU A 420 15.28 -19.29 -25.76
C GLU A 420 14.17 -18.83 -24.80
N GLY A 421 14.53 -17.99 -23.81
CA GLY A 421 13.57 -17.41 -22.88
C GLY A 421 12.51 -16.55 -23.55
N LEU A 422 12.85 -15.81 -24.60
CA LEU A 422 11.91 -14.99 -25.37
C LEU A 422 10.91 -15.84 -26.18
N LEU A 423 11.38 -16.96 -26.74
CA LEU A 423 10.50 -17.93 -27.40
C LEU A 423 9.53 -18.56 -26.40
N GLU A 424 10.04 -18.98 -25.24
CA GLU A 424 9.23 -19.56 -24.16
C GLU A 424 8.20 -18.55 -23.62
N VAL A 425 8.58 -17.28 -23.41
CA VAL A 425 7.64 -16.21 -23.02
C VAL A 425 6.52 -16.08 -24.05
N SER A 426 6.84 -16.12 -25.35
CA SER A 426 5.84 -15.97 -26.41
C SER A 426 4.86 -17.16 -26.44
N ALA A 427 5.37 -18.38 -26.28
CA ALA A 427 4.56 -19.59 -26.20
C ALA A 427 3.62 -19.58 -24.96
N LEU A 428 4.18 -19.29 -23.79
CA LEU A 428 3.41 -19.22 -22.54
C LEU A 428 2.36 -18.11 -22.55
N ALA A 429 2.68 -16.95 -23.13
CA ALA A 429 1.72 -15.86 -23.28
C ALA A 429 0.54 -16.26 -24.18
N GLN A 430 0.81 -16.96 -25.29
CA GLN A 430 -0.23 -17.48 -26.17
C GLN A 430 -1.12 -18.51 -25.45
N GLU A 431 -0.53 -19.48 -24.75
CA GLU A 431 -1.29 -20.47 -23.97
C GLU A 431 -2.21 -19.81 -22.93
N ILE A 432 -1.72 -18.80 -22.22
CA ILE A 432 -2.53 -18.05 -21.25
C ILE A 432 -3.63 -17.27 -21.95
N ASP A 433 -3.33 -16.59 -23.06
CA ASP A 433 -4.34 -15.81 -23.78
C ASP A 433 -5.47 -16.67 -24.35
N GLU A 434 -5.15 -17.87 -24.84
CA GLU A 434 -6.13 -18.85 -25.28
C GLU A 434 -6.98 -19.38 -24.11
N ALA A 435 -6.35 -19.65 -22.96
CA ALA A 435 -7.06 -20.13 -21.77
C ALA A 435 -7.99 -19.08 -21.15
N LEU A 436 -7.59 -17.81 -21.17
CA LEU A 436 -8.34 -16.73 -20.53
C LEU A 436 -9.36 -16.06 -21.46
N GLY A 437 -9.06 -15.95 -22.76
CA GLY A 437 -9.88 -15.16 -23.68
C GLY A 437 -10.14 -13.75 -23.14
N SER A 438 -11.42 -13.37 -23.08
CA SER A 438 -11.95 -12.11 -22.54
C SER A 438 -12.33 -12.17 -21.05
N ALA A 439 -12.15 -13.31 -20.38
CA ALA A 439 -12.50 -13.47 -18.97
C ALA A 439 -11.52 -12.76 -18.02
N ILE A 440 -11.97 -12.51 -16.79
CA ILE A 440 -11.13 -12.01 -15.70
C ILE A 440 -10.54 -13.21 -14.95
N LEU A 441 -9.21 -13.30 -14.88
CA LEU A 441 -8.54 -14.23 -13.97
C LEU A 441 -8.41 -13.59 -12.59
N VAL A 442 -8.85 -14.29 -11.54
CA VAL A 442 -8.69 -13.88 -10.14
C VAL A 442 -7.62 -14.74 -9.48
N LEU A 443 -6.66 -14.09 -8.82
CA LEU A 443 -5.61 -14.72 -8.02
C LEU A 443 -5.19 -13.84 -6.83
N PRO A 444 -4.51 -14.35 -5.80
CA PRO A 444 -3.87 -13.50 -4.80
C PRO A 444 -2.80 -12.59 -5.42
N SER A 445 -2.72 -11.34 -4.96
CA SER A 445 -1.72 -10.36 -5.41
C SER A 445 -0.31 -10.64 -4.89
N ALA A 446 -0.20 -11.43 -3.82
CA ALA A 446 1.05 -11.90 -3.24
C ALA A 446 0.87 -13.31 -2.65
N ALA A 447 1.96 -14.08 -2.56
CA ALA A 447 1.89 -15.46 -2.07
C ALA A 447 1.71 -15.58 -0.55
N SER A 448 1.88 -14.50 0.20
CA SER A 448 1.77 -14.42 1.66
C SER A 448 1.11 -13.12 2.08
N SER A 449 0.80 -12.98 3.37
CA SER A 449 0.73 -11.66 4.01
C SER A 449 2.11 -11.01 4.06
N ALA A 450 2.20 -9.72 4.39
CA ALA A 450 3.45 -8.98 4.43
C ALA A 450 4.46 -9.67 5.40
N PRO A 451 5.62 -10.17 4.90
CA PRO A 451 6.64 -10.76 5.75
C PRO A 451 7.16 -9.80 6.82
N ARG A 452 7.56 -10.31 7.97
CA ARG A 452 8.21 -9.50 9.01
C ARG A 452 9.55 -8.94 8.53
N LEU A 453 9.93 -7.78 9.05
CA LEU A 453 11.23 -7.15 8.76
C LEU A 453 12.43 -8.01 9.21
N ASP A 454 12.23 -8.85 10.22
CA ASP A 454 13.22 -9.78 10.79
C ASP A 454 13.06 -11.21 10.28
N ALA A 455 12.26 -11.41 9.21
CA ALA A 455 12.06 -12.74 8.63
C ALA A 455 13.37 -13.30 8.04
N ASP A 456 13.48 -14.62 8.07
CA ASP A 456 14.61 -15.34 7.50
C ASP A 456 14.77 -15.03 5.99
N PRO A 457 15.99 -14.76 5.49
CA PRO A 457 16.22 -14.46 4.08
C PRO A 457 15.76 -15.57 3.11
N GLY A 458 15.89 -16.85 3.49
CA GLY A 458 15.40 -17.97 2.70
C GLY A 458 13.88 -17.97 2.59
N TYR A 459 13.18 -17.70 3.69
CA TYR A 459 11.72 -17.51 3.67
C TYR A 459 11.30 -16.33 2.76
N LEU A 460 12.01 -15.19 2.83
CA LEU A 460 11.73 -14.04 1.97
C LEU A 460 11.92 -14.38 0.47
N GLN A 461 12.95 -15.17 0.15
CA GLN A 461 13.18 -15.64 -1.20
C GLN A 461 12.07 -16.61 -1.65
N ASP A 462 11.67 -17.57 -0.83
CA ASP A 462 10.57 -18.50 -1.15
C ASP A 462 9.25 -17.77 -1.44
N VAL A 463 8.92 -16.77 -0.59
CA VAL A 463 7.74 -15.92 -0.79
C VAL A 463 7.85 -15.11 -2.08
N ARG A 464 9.05 -14.58 -2.37
CA ARG A 464 9.31 -13.82 -3.59
C ARG A 464 9.12 -14.68 -4.83
N GLU A 465 9.70 -15.87 -4.89
CA GLU A 465 9.57 -16.77 -6.04
C GLU A 465 8.12 -17.19 -6.27
N ALA A 466 7.42 -17.60 -5.22
CA ALA A 466 6.01 -17.94 -5.30
C ALA A 466 5.17 -16.75 -5.80
N THR A 467 5.45 -15.53 -5.31
CA THR A 467 4.76 -14.31 -5.75
C THR A 467 5.05 -14.02 -7.23
N LEU A 468 6.31 -14.09 -7.65
CA LEU A 468 6.71 -13.82 -9.03
C LEU A 468 6.14 -14.85 -10.02
N SER A 469 5.96 -16.10 -9.61
CA SER A 469 5.33 -17.13 -10.45
C SER A 469 3.88 -16.78 -10.82
N MET A 470 3.18 -16.06 -9.94
CA MET A 470 1.81 -15.61 -10.16
C MET A 470 1.78 -14.25 -10.87
N THR A 471 2.58 -13.28 -10.42
CA THR A 471 2.54 -11.92 -10.96
C THR A 471 3.09 -11.84 -12.39
N ALA A 472 3.90 -12.82 -12.80
CA ALA A 472 4.42 -12.98 -14.17
C ALA A 472 3.31 -13.16 -15.22
N ILE A 473 2.12 -13.66 -14.86
CA ILE A 473 1.01 -13.86 -15.80
C ILE A 473 0.69 -12.57 -16.57
N ALA A 474 0.49 -11.46 -15.84
CA ALA A 474 0.24 -10.14 -16.44
C ALA A 474 1.47 -9.55 -17.13
N GLY A 475 2.68 -9.92 -16.68
CA GLY A 475 3.94 -9.53 -17.31
C GLY A 475 4.11 -10.13 -18.70
N LEU A 476 3.97 -11.45 -18.81
CA LEU A 476 4.15 -12.20 -20.05
C LEU A 476 3.08 -11.87 -21.09
N THR A 477 1.84 -11.67 -20.65
CA THR A 477 0.72 -11.38 -21.55
C THR A 477 0.52 -9.88 -21.82
N GLY A 478 1.18 -9.00 -21.08
CA GLY A 478 0.94 -7.55 -21.18
C GLY A 478 -0.46 -7.11 -20.76
N ARG A 479 -1.23 -7.97 -20.09
CA ARG A 479 -2.58 -7.71 -19.58
C ARG A 479 -2.56 -6.72 -18.39
N PRO A 480 -3.61 -5.91 -18.21
CA PRO A 480 -3.78 -5.11 -17.01
C PRO A 480 -4.07 -6.01 -15.81
N ALA A 481 -3.62 -5.60 -14.64
CA ALA A 481 -3.80 -6.36 -13.41
C ALA A 481 -4.06 -5.44 -12.22
N LEU A 482 -5.24 -5.59 -11.62
CA LEU A 482 -5.77 -4.76 -10.55
C LEU A 482 -5.75 -5.50 -9.21
N SER A 483 -4.98 -5.00 -8.25
CA SER A 483 -5.02 -5.45 -6.86
C SER A 483 -6.10 -4.70 -6.08
N VAL A 484 -6.96 -5.44 -5.38
CA VAL A 484 -8.06 -4.92 -4.56
C VAL A 484 -8.01 -5.52 -3.16
N PRO A 485 -8.13 -4.74 -2.06
CA PRO A 485 -7.88 -5.23 -0.70
C PRO A 485 -9.08 -6.00 -0.11
N TRP A 486 -9.47 -7.11 -0.73
CA TRP A 486 -10.63 -7.92 -0.34
C TRP A 486 -10.34 -9.06 0.63
N MET A 487 -9.07 -9.41 0.84
CA MET A 487 -8.69 -10.48 1.76
C MET A 487 -7.96 -9.94 2.98
N LEU A 488 -8.24 -10.55 4.13
CA LEU A 488 -7.57 -10.30 5.40
C LEU A 488 -7.10 -11.64 5.96
N THR A 489 -5.84 -11.70 6.37
CA THR A 489 -5.26 -12.86 7.05
C THR A 489 -4.81 -12.44 8.45
N PRO A 490 -4.45 -13.39 9.35
CA PRO A 490 -3.87 -13.04 10.64
C PRO A 490 -2.59 -12.17 10.55
N GLY A 491 -1.85 -12.28 9.45
CA GLY A 491 -0.64 -11.49 9.20
C GLY A 491 -0.88 -10.13 8.57
N GLY A 492 -2.13 -9.75 8.29
CA GLY A 492 -2.50 -8.49 7.65
C GLY A 492 -3.23 -8.68 6.30
N PRO A 493 -3.45 -7.58 5.57
CA PRO A 493 -4.18 -7.61 4.31
C PRO A 493 -3.43 -8.37 3.23
N VAL A 494 -4.20 -8.95 2.30
CA VAL A 494 -3.70 -9.48 1.04
C VAL A 494 -4.67 -9.05 -0.06
N GLY A 495 -4.14 -8.54 -1.16
CA GLY A 495 -4.95 -8.11 -2.30
C GLY A 495 -5.44 -9.29 -3.12
N ALA A 496 -6.67 -9.21 -3.63
CA ALA A 496 -7.15 -10.02 -4.74
C ALA A 496 -6.77 -9.31 -6.04
N CYS A 497 -6.02 -9.99 -6.91
CA CYS A 497 -5.60 -9.49 -8.21
C CYS A 497 -6.57 -9.97 -9.28
N LEU A 498 -7.17 -9.02 -10.00
CA LEU A 498 -7.99 -9.24 -11.18
C LEU A 498 -7.10 -8.99 -12.41
N VAL A 499 -6.90 -9.99 -13.27
CA VAL A 499 -6.17 -9.86 -14.54
C VAL A 499 -7.18 -9.85 -15.67
N GLY A 500 -7.35 -8.71 -16.32
CA GLY A 500 -8.33 -8.50 -17.37
C GLY A 500 -7.77 -8.69 -18.78
N PRO A 501 -8.60 -8.57 -19.83
CA PRO A 501 -8.17 -8.45 -21.22
C PRO A 501 -7.28 -7.22 -21.46
N ARG A 502 -6.38 -7.29 -22.44
CA ARG A 502 -5.58 -6.11 -22.84
C ARG A 502 -6.49 -4.96 -23.26
N GLY A 503 -6.24 -3.76 -22.74
CA GLY A 503 -7.03 -2.55 -22.98
C GLY A 503 -8.26 -2.38 -22.08
N SER A 504 -8.55 -3.34 -21.19
CA SER A 504 -9.69 -3.27 -20.26
C SER A 504 -9.41 -2.51 -18.96
N ASP A 505 -8.35 -1.71 -18.91
CA ASP A 505 -7.84 -1.09 -17.69
C ASP A 505 -8.91 -0.33 -16.87
N LEU A 506 -9.70 0.51 -17.54
CA LEU A 506 -10.75 1.32 -16.91
C LEU A 506 -11.97 0.47 -16.53
N SER A 507 -12.46 -0.36 -17.46
CA SER A 507 -13.61 -1.25 -17.23
C SER A 507 -13.32 -2.28 -16.11
N LEU A 508 -12.07 -2.72 -15.98
CA LEU A 508 -11.63 -3.60 -14.88
C LEU A 508 -11.75 -2.90 -13.51
N ILE A 509 -11.40 -1.61 -13.41
CA ILE A 509 -11.59 -0.82 -12.18
C ILE A 509 -13.08 -0.64 -11.88
N GLU A 510 -13.89 -0.30 -12.88
CA GLU A 510 -15.33 -0.10 -12.74
C GLU A 510 -16.06 -1.37 -12.28
N THR A 511 -15.71 -2.51 -12.88
CA THR A 511 -16.20 -3.84 -12.48
C THR A 511 -15.80 -4.17 -11.05
N ALA A 512 -14.54 -3.94 -10.68
CA ALA A 512 -14.09 -4.15 -9.31
C ALA A 512 -14.82 -3.24 -8.31
N LEU A 513 -15.10 -1.99 -8.65
CA LEU A 513 -15.90 -1.08 -7.82
C LEU A 513 -17.34 -1.59 -7.63
N ALA A 514 -17.94 -2.17 -8.67
CA ALA A 514 -19.25 -2.81 -8.56
C ALA A 514 -19.23 -4.01 -7.61
N TRP A 515 -18.22 -4.88 -7.75
CA TRP A 515 -18.04 -6.05 -6.88
C TRP A 515 -17.72 -5.67 -5.44
N ASP A 516 -16.88 -4.65 -5.19
CA ASP A 516 -16.56 -4.17 -3.84
C ASP A 516 -17.82 -3.71 -3.10
N ARG A 517 -18.72 -2.99 -3.80
CA ARG A 517 -20.01 -2.58 -3.24
C ARG A 517 -20.92 -3.77 -2.93
N ALA A 518 -20.90 -4.83 -3.74
CA ALA A 518 -21.68 -6.05 -3.50
C ALA A 518 -21.14 -6.83 -2.30
N LEU A 519 -19.81 -7.05 -2.26
CA LEU A 519 -19.11 -7.78 -1.22
C LEU A 519 -19.18 -7.12 0.16
N ARG A 520 -19.40 -5.79 0.25
CA ARG A 520 -19.60 -5.08 1.52
C ARG A 520 -21.03 -5.17 2.06
N ARG A 521 -22.00 -5.55 1.24
CA ARG A 521 -23.43 -5.61 1.61
C ARG A 521 -23.87 -7.01 2.08
N GLY A 522 -23.18 -8.06 1.62
CA GLY A 522 -23.31 -9.43 2.13
C GLY A 522 -22.28 -9.69 3.22
#